data_AF-A0A7H1ME93-F1
#
_entry.id   AF-A0A7H1ME93-F1
#
_cell.length_a   1.000
_cell.length_b   1.000
_cell.length_c   1.000
_cell.angle_alpha   90.00
_cell.angle_beta   90.00
_cell.angle_gamma   90.00
#
_symmetry.space_group_name_H-M   'P 1'
#
loop_
_entity.id
_entity.type
_entity.pdbx_description
1 polymer ?
#
loop_
_entity_poly.entity_id
_entity_poly.type
_entity_poly.pdbx_seq_one_letter_code
_entity_poly.pdbx_strand_id
1 'polypeptide(L)' 'MSNEEAKKRYAKTATRINQAKLDNGVYKQFAVKGRAEDINIILAAIEKAGGSKTQALLKICREWLDS' A
#
# COMPACT_ATOMS: atom_id res chain seq x y z
N MET A 1 4.68 27.21 21.93
CA MET A 1 5.06 26.08 21.04
C MET A 1 4.63 26.46 19.63
N SER A 2 5.55 26.40 18.68
CA SER A 2 5.22 26.74 17.29
C SER A 2 4.32 25.67 16.68
N ASN A 3 3.39 26.08 15.81
CA ASN A 3 2.46 25.19 15.09
C ASN A 3 3.19 24.05 14.34
N GLU A 4 4.45 24.28 13.97
CA GLU A 4 5.33 23.34 13.27
C GLU A 4 5.79 22.16 14.15
N GLU A 5 6.04 22.39 15.43
CA GLU A 5 6.46 21.35 16.37
C GLU A 5 5.29 20.43 16.74
N ALA A 6 4.07 20.97 16.81
CA ALA A 6 2.86 20.19 17.01
C ALA A 6 2.62 19.23 15.84
N LYS A 7 2.69 19.72 14.58
CA LYS A 7 2.55 18.89 13.36
C LYS A 7 3.56 17.74 13.32
N LYS A 8 4.83 18.01 13.64
CA LYS A 8 5.89 16.98 13.67
C LYS A 8 5.61 15.90 14.72
N ARG A 9 5.07 16.25 15.89
CA ARG A 9 4.67 15.28 16.92
C ARG A 9 3.47 14.43 16.49
N TYR A 10 2.47 15.03 15.83
CA TYR A 10 1.34 14.28 15.29
C TYR A 10 1.75 13.29 14.19
N ALA A 11 2.60 13.71 13.25
CA ALA A 11 3.13 12.84 12.20
C ALA A 11 3.92 11.65 12.78
N LYS A 12 4.79 11.90 13.77
CA LYS A 12 5.55 10.85 14.48
C LYS A 12 4.64 9.85 15.20
N THR A 13 3.51 10.31 15.71
CA THR A 13 2.51 9.46 16.38
C THR A 13 1.77 8.57 15.38
N ALA A 14 1.38 9.11 14.23
CA ALA A 14 0.73 8.35 13.16
C ALA A 14 1.64 7.26 12.58
N THR A 15 2.92 7.58 12.33
CA THR A 15 3.91 6.59 11.87
C THR A 15 4.07 5.44 12.85
N ARG A 16 4.15 5.73 14.16
CA ARG A 16 4.28 4.71 15.21
C ARG A 16 3.05 3.81 15.32
N ILE A 17 1.85 4.37 15.19
CA ILE A 17 0.59 3.60 15.21
C ILE A 17 0.49 2.70 13.98
N ASN A 18 0.87 3.22 12.80
CA ASN A 18 0.87 2.43 11.58
C ASN A 18 1.90 1.29 11.62
N GLN A 19 3.09 1.56 12.17
CA GLN A 19 4.10 0.51 12.39
C GLN A 19 3.59 -0.57 13.34
N ALA A 20 2.96 -0.21 14.46
CA ALA A 20 2.38 -1.18 15.39
C ALA A 20 1.27 -2.05 14.75
N LYS A 21 0.53 -1.50 13.77
CA LYS A 21 -0.47 -2.25 12.97
C LYS A 21 0.15 -3.16 11.91
N LEU A 22 1.38 -2.89 11.49
CA LEU A 22 2.15 -3.81 10.64
C LEU A 22 2.75 -4.93 11.51
N ASP A 23 3.30 -4.57 12.67
CA ASP A 23 3.97 -5.49 13.59
C ASP A 23 3.02 -6.50 14.23
N ASN A 24 1.74 -6.15 14.45
CA ASN A 24 0.73 -7.06 15.00
C ASN A 24 0.17 -8.07 13.97
N GLY A 25 0.66 -8.07 12.72
CA GLY A 25 0.29 -9.01 11.67
C GLY A 25 -1.09 -8.78 11.03
N VAL A 26 -1.85 -7.77 11.49
CA VAL A 26 -3.16 -7.42 10.91
C VAL A 26 -3.00 -6.82 9.51
N TYR A 27 -1.88 -6.13 9.27
CA TYR A 27 -1.52 -5.58 7.96
C TYR A 27 -0.14 -6.06 7.53
N LYS A 28 -0.01 -6.48 6.28
CA LYS A 28 1.27 -6.79 5.65
C LYS A 28 1.56 -5.77 4.56
N GLN A 29 2.78 -5.27 4.53
CA GLN A 29 3.29 -4.45 3.45
C GLN A 29 4.34 -5.25 2.68
N PHE A 30 4.30 -5.16 1.35
CA PHE A 30 5.38 -5.62 0.49
C PHE A 30 5.63 -4.57 -0.59
N ALA A 31 6.88 -4.45 -1.02
CA ALA A 31 7.29 -3.53 -2.06
C ALA A 31 7.73 -4.34 -3.30
N VAL A 32 7.35 -3.87 -4.48
CA VAL A 32 7.74 -4.48 -5.76
C VAL A 32 8.62 -3.48 -6.51
N LYS A 33 9.81 -3.94 -6.91
CA LYS A 33 10.74 -3.21 -7.78
C LYS A 33 10.86 -3.97 -9.09
N GLY A 34 10.69 -3.29 -10.21
CA GLY A 34 10.79 -3.85 -11.56
C GLY A 34 11.19 -2.80 -12.58
N ARG A 35 11.29 -3.18 -13.86
CA ARG A 35 11.51 -2.22 -14.95
C ARG A 35 10.30 -1.30 -15.07
N ALA A 36 10.51 -0.07 -15.53
CA ALA A 36 9.43 0.91 -15.67
C ALA A 36 8.29 0.39 -16.56
N GLU A 37 8.63 -0.30 -17.65
CA GLU A 37 7.64 -0.92 -18.55
C GLU A 37 6.78 -1.99 -17.86
N ASP A 38 7.41 -2.87 -17.06
CA ASP A 38 6.70 -3.93 -16.34
C ASP A 38 5.76 -3.31 -15.29
N ILE A 39 6.24 -2.30 -14.55
CA ILE A 39 5.45 -1.58 -13.55
C ILE A 39 4.27 -0.86 -14.20
N ASN A 40 4.46 -0.23 -15.36
CA ASN A 40 3.39 0.45 -16.07
C ASN A 40 2.28 -0.51 -16.50
N ILE A 41 2.63 -1.71 -16.97
CA ILE A 41 1.64 -2.75 -17.32
C ILE A 41 0.86 -3.19 -16.08
N ILE A 42 1.54 -3.43 -14.95
CA ILE A 42 0.89 -3.80 -13.68
C ILE A 42 -0.07 -2.71 -13.22
N LEU A 43 0.34 -1.44 -13.29
CA LEU A 43 -0.50 -0.31 -12.90
C LEU A 43 -1.73 -0.18 -13.80
N ALA A 44 -1.59 -0.36 -15.11
CA ALA A 44 -2.72 -0.34 -16.04
C ALA A 44 -3.72 -1.48 -15.76
N ALA A 45 -3.23 -2.68 -15.41
CA ALA A 45 -4.08 -3.79 -15.01
C ALA A 45 -4.85 -3.49 -13.71
N ILE A 46 -4.19 -2.90 -12.71
CA ILE A 46 -4.81 -2.47 -11.45
C ILE A 46 -5.91 -1.42 -11.71
N GLU A 47 -5.62 -0.44 -12.57
CA GLU A 47 -6.59 0.61 -12.92
C GLU A 47 -7.82 0.03 -13.62
N LYS A 48 -7.61 -0.89 -14.57
CA LYS A 48 -8.69 -1.60 -15.27
C LYS A 48 -9.55 -2.43 -14.31
N ALA A 49 -8.96 -3.07 -13.30
CA ALA A 49 -9.69 -3.89 -12.33
C ALA A 49 -10.58 -3.04 -11.38
N GLY A 50 -10.18 -1.79 -11.11
CA GLY A 50 -10.92 -0.82 -10.30
C GLY A 50 -10.83 -1.02 -8.79
N GLY A 51 -11.24 0.00 -8.02
CA GLY A 51 -11.16 0.03 -6.56
C GLY A 51 -9.79 0.47 -6.03
N SER A 52 -9.47 0.13 -4.77
CA SER A 52 -8.13 0.40 -4.23
C SER A 52 -7.08 -0.54 -4.83
N LYS A 53 -5.81 -0.12 -4.87
CA LYS A 53 -4.70 -0.93 -5.41
C LYS A 53 -4.64 -2.35 -4.81
N THR A 54 -4.87 -2.47 -3.51
CA THR A 54 -4.88 -3.75 -2.80
C THR A 54 -6.06 -4.62 -3.22
N GLN A 55 -7.27 -4.04 -3.39
CA GLN A 55 -8.45 -4.78 -3.84
C GLN A 55 -8.31 -5.25 -5.29
N ALA A 56 -7.87 -4.35 -6.17
CA ALA A 56 -7.60 -4.66 -7.58
C ALA A 56 -6.55 -5.77 -7.71
N LEU A 57 -5.43 -5.66 -7.00
CA LEU A 57 -4.37 -6.67 -7.03
C LEU A 57 -4.86 -8.02 -6.47
N LEU A 58 -5.62 -8.01 -5.35
CA LEU A 58 -6.22 -9.23 -4.81
C LEU A 58 -7.16 -9.91 -5.81
N LYS A 59 -7.97 -9.13 -6.53
CA LYS A 59 -8.87 -9.65 -7.57
C LYS A 59 -8.09 -10.34 -8.68
N ILE A 60 -7.08 -9.66 -9.24
CA ILE A 60 -6.21 -10.22 -10.29
C ILE A 60 -5.53 -11.52 -9.83
N CYS A 61 -4.98 -11.53 -8.62
CA CYS A 61 -4.30 -12.71 -8.08
C CYS A 61 -5.26 -13.89 -7.86
N ARG A 62 -6.50 -13.64 -7.40
CA ARG A 62 -7.51 -14.70 -7.25
C ARG A 62 -7.91 -15.28 -8.60
N GLU A 63 -8.22 -14.42 -9.57
CA GLU A 63 -8.55 -14.86 -10.93
C GLU A 63 -7.44 -15.74 -11.54
N TRP A 64 -6.16 -15.41 -11.31
CA TRP A 64 -5.03 -16.22 -11.76
C TRP A 64 -4.88 -17.56 -11.03
N LEU A 65 -5.10 -17.59 -9.71
CA LEU A 65 -4.94 -18.80 -8.90
C LEU A 65 -6.11 -19.78 -9.03
N ASP A 66 -7.29 -19.27 -9.38
CA ASP A 66 -8.51 -20.07 -9.60
C ASP A 66 -8.63 -20.57 -11.05
N SER A 67 -7.66 -20.27 -11.93
CA SER A 67 -7.61 -20.65 -13.36
C SER A 67 -6.87 -21.96 -13.64
#